data_AF-A0A0F9QR57-F1
#
_entry.id   AF-A0A0F9QR57-F1
#
_cell.length_a   1.000
_cell.length_b   1.000
_cell.length_c   1.000
_cell.angle_alpha   90.00
_cell.angle_beta   90.00
_cell.angle_gamma   90.00
#
_symmetry.space_group_name_H-M   'P 1'
#
loop_
_entity.id
_entity.type
_entity.pdbx_description
1 polymer ?
#
loop_
_entity_poly.entity_id
_entity_poly.type
_entity_poly.pdbx_seq_one_letter_code
_entity_poly.pdbx_strand_id
1 'polypeptide(L)'
;MLIPASIMGIAKMAAPDSTRYAINGVQFHREESGECVATVTDGRCMLQIRWDDEEVRHNLEITGVSCAPVKGFSIIADARFCFAAAKRLGGKNAPSKRRYVLLDESAEKGVVRMATNDGYATIIATAPAAGDSFPDVESIIPKYTVGEDANVIGLYPEVFAGAMSVLAEAVESTKIDQGVCLIVPNDRTKPVLMRTKGEEACGIAVAMPCKIDGEVECR
;
A
#
# COMPACT_ATOMS: atom_id res chain seq x y z
N MET A 1 -1.35 -3.87 -16.11
CA MET A 1 -1.50 -4.35 -14.72
C MET A 1 -2.94 -4.15 -14.31
N LEU A 2 -3.63 -5.21 -13.89
CA LEU A 2 -4.97 -5.11 -13.33
C LEU A 2 -4.87 -4.91 -11.82
N ILE A 3 -5.16 -3.69 -11.36
CA ILE A 3 -5.08 -3.28 -9.96
C ILE A 3 -6.45 -3.46 -9.31
N PRO A 4 -6.60 -4.35 -8.30
CA PRO A 4 -7.82 -4.43 -7.52
C PRO A 4 -8.23 -3.08 -6.92
N ALA A 5 -9.51 -2.76 -6.95
CA ALA A 5 -10.07 -1.52 -6.41
C ALA A 5 -9.77 -1.36 -4.92
N SER A 6 -9.69 -2.47 -4.17
CA SER A 6 -9.30 -2.50 -2.76
C SER A 6 -7.87 -1.98 -2.54
N ILE A 7 -6.96 -2.21 -3.48
CA ILE A 7 -5.57 -1.76 -3.40
C ILE A 7 -5.47 -0.25 -3.62
N MET A 8 -6.32 0.34 -4.47
CA MET A 8 -6.28 1.79 -4.77
C MET A 8 -6.45 2.69 -3.53
N GLY A 9 -6.99 2.16 -2.42
CA GLY A 9 -7.07 2.85 -1.13
C GLY A 9 -5.71 3.20 -0.52
N ILE A 10 -4.64 2.50 -0.93
CA ILE A 10 -3.25 2.73 -0.49
C ILE A 10 -2.77 4.17 -0.71
N ALA A 11 -3.32 4.85 -1.73
CA ALA A 11 -2.99 6.24 -2.05
C ALA A 11 -3.25 7.23 -0.90
N LYS A 12 -4.03 6.86 0.13
CA LYS A 12 -4.26 7.69 1.34
C LYS A 12 -3.03 7.88 2.20
N MET A 13 -2.03 7.02 2.08
CA MET A 13 -0.79 7.10 2.84
C MET A 13 0.30 7.90 2.14
N ALA A 14 0.07 8.37 0.91
CA ALA A 14 1.05 9.19 0.21
C ALA A 14 1.30 10.50 0.97
N ALA A 15 2.54 10.98 0.96
CA ALA A 15 2.86 12.23 1.62
C ALA A 15 1.99 13.37 1.05
N PRO A 16 1.35 14.19 1.90
CA PRO A 16 0.61 15.35 1.44
C PRO A 16 1.53 16.50 1.00
N ASP A 17 2.83 16.42 1.32
CA ASP A 17 3.79 17.51 1.19
C ASP A 17 4.47 17.55 -0.19
N SER A 18 4.33 18.70 -0.87
CA SER A 18 4.84 18.95 -2.21
C SER A 18 6.37 18.92 -2.36
N THR A 19 7.12 18.87 -1.26
CA THR A 19 8.59 18.96 -1.27
C THR A 19 9.29 17.67 -1.75
N ARG A 20 8.61 16.51 -1.73
CA ARG A 20 9.15 15.22 -2.17
C ARG A 20 8.23 14.51 -3.16
N TYR A 21 8.25 14.96 -4.42
CA TYR A 21 7.35 14.49 -5.48
C TYR A 21 7.27 12.96 -5.64
N ALA A 22 8.37 12.24 -5.44
CA ALA A 22 8.40 10.78 -5.57
C ALA A 22 7.51 10.03 -4.57
N ILE A 23 7.26 10.59 -3.38
CA ILE A 23 6.46 9.95 -2.32
C ILE A 23 5.03 10.51 -2.21
N ASN A 24 4.65 11.40 -3.14
CA ASN A 24 3.30 11.96 -3.25
C ASN A 24 2.35 11.07 -4.08
N GLY A 25 2.85 9.91 -4.49
CA GLY A 25 2.13 8.95 -5.30
C GLY A 25 2.31 7.52 -4.81
N VAL A 26 1.71 6.61 -5.56
CA VAL A 26 1.85 5.18 -5.39
C VAL A 26 2.80 4.68 -6.47
N GLN A 27 3.88 4.01 -6.08
CA GLN A 27 4.70 3.28 -7.01
C GLN A 27 3.98 1.98 -7.39
N PHE A 28 3.71 1.81 -8.68
CA PHE A 28 3.30 0.53 -9.23
C PHE A 28 4.48 -0.10 -9.93
N HIS A 29 4.78 -1.35 -9.57
CA HIS A 29 5.89 -2.10 -10.12
C HIS A 29 5.42 -3.51 -10.52
N ARG A 30 5.88 -4.00 -11.66
CA ARG A 30 5.80 -5.42 -12.01
C ARG A 30 7.19 -6.01 -11.91
N GLU A 31 7.34 -6.99 -11.03
CA GLU A 31 8.60 -7.72 -10.89
C GLU A 31 8.92 -8.54 -12.14
N GLU A 32 10.18 -8.96 -12.29
CA GLU A 32 10.62 -9.88 -13.34
C GLU A 32 9.91 -11.24 -13.28
N SER A 33 9.51 -11.64 -12.07
CA SER A 33 8.67 -12.81 -11.77
C SER A 33 7.28 -12.70 -12.39
N GLY A 34 6.80 -11.49 -12.63
CA GLY A 34 5.43 -11.20 -13.07
C GLY A 34 4.51 -10.70 -11.97
N GLU A 35 4.91 -10.77 -10.69
CA GLU A 35 4.12 -10.28 -9.55
C GLU A 35 3.89 -8.76 -9.64
N CYS A 36 2.68 -8.31 -9.29
CA CYS A 36 2.35 -6.89 -9.21
C CYS A 36 2.57 -6.37 -7.80
N VAL A 37 3.14 -5.19 -7.69
CA VAL A 37 3.47 -4.54 -6.43
C VAL A 37 2.98 -3.10 -6.46
N ALA A 38 2.30 -2.69 -5.39
CA ALA A 38 1.95 -1.30 -5.12
C ALA A 38 2.62 -0.87 -3.82
N THR A 39 3.43 0.16 -3.87
CA THR A 39 4.13 0.70 -2.70
C THR A 39 3.80 2.18 -2.50
N VAL A 40 3.58 2.56 -1.25
CA VAL A 40 3.41 3.95 -0.82
C VAL A 40 4.20 4.19 0.46
N THR A 41 4.68 5.41 0.65
CA THR A 41 5.32 5.85 1.89
C THR A 41 5.11 7.35 2.09
N ASP A 42 5.06 7.80 3.33
CA ASP A 42 5.13 9.21 3.71
C ASP A 42 6.53 9.60 4.27
N GLY A 43 7.49 8.68 4.20
CA GLY A 43 8.83 8.79 4.80
C GLY A 43 8.90 8.40 6.28
N ARG A 44 7.77 8.11 6.93
CA ARG A 44 7.70 7.61 8.32
C ARG A 44 7.16 6.19 8.40
N CYS A 45 6.19 5.87 7.55
CA CYS A 45 5.62 4.55 7.38
C CYS A 45 5.61 4.16 5.91
N MET A 46 5.45 2.87 5.65
CA MET A 46 5.39 2.32 4.31
C MET A 46 4.36 1.20 4.29
N LEU A 47 3.58 1.15 3.22
CA LEU A 47 2.71 0.04 2.91
C LEU A 47 3.08 -0.50 1.53
N GLN A 48 3.28 -1.81 1.46
CA GLN A 48 3.49 -2.54 0.22
C GLN A 48 2.43 -3.63 0.12
N ILE A 49 1.77 -3.71 -1.03
CA ILE A 49 0.80 -4.76 -1.34
C ILE A 49 1.26 -5.46 -2.60
N ARG A 50 1.27 -6.79 -2.54
CA ARG A 50 1.65 -7.69 -3.63
C ARG A 50 0.45 -8.51 -4.07
N TRP A 51 0.27 -8.71 -5.37
CA TRP A 51 -0.80 -9.54 -5.92
C TRP A 51 -0.42 -10.10 -7.29
N ASP A 52 -1.13 -11.16 -7.69
CA ASP A 52 -1.08 -11.71 -9.03
C ASP A 52 -2.32 -11.30 -9.84
N ASP A 53 -2.12 -10.88 -11.08
CA ASP A 53 -3.18 -10.53 -12.03
C ASP A 53 -3.24 -11.47 -13.26
N GLU A 54 -2.50 -12.58 -13.29
CA GLU A 54 -2.45 -13.53 -14.40
C GLU A 54 -3.82 -14.16 -14.73
N GLU A 55 -4.50 -14.76 -13.74
CA GLU A 55 -5.80 -15.41 -13.96
C GLU A 55 -6.88 -14.45 -14.48
N VAL A 56 -6.83 -13.19 -14.04
CA VAL A 56 -7.82 -12.16 -14.39
C VAL A 56 -7.58 -11.60 -15.79
N ARG A 57 -6.32 -11.52 -16.23
CA ARG A 57 -5.93 -10.94 -17.52
C ARG A 57 -6.46 -11.73 -18.72
N HIS A 58 -6.55 -13.05 -18.62
CA HIS A 58 -7.04 -13.89 -19.72
C HIS A 58 -8.48 -13.60 -20.16
N ASN A 59 -9.26 -12.88 -19.34
CA ASN A 59 -10.67 -12.63 -19.56
C ASN A 59 -11.03 -11.14 -19.73
N LEU A 60 -10.03 -10.26 -19.82
CA LEU A 60 -10.25 -8.81 -19.83
C LEU A 60 -9.62 -8.14 -21.07
N GLU A 61 -10.47 -7.77 -22.03
CA GLU A 61 -10.11 -6.86 -23.11
C GLU A 61 -10.73 -5.49 -22.86
N ILE A 62 -9.90 -4.44 -22.87
CA ILE A 62 -10.33 -3.05 -22.78
C ILE A 62 -9.90 -2.35 -24.06
N THR A 63 -10.86 -1.94 -24.89
CA THR A 63 -10.58 -1.26 -26.16
C THR A 63 -9.74 0.00 -25.94
N GLY A 64 -8.65 0.13 -26.70
CA GLY A 64 -7.77 1.31 -26.70
C GLY A 64 -6.68 1.31 -25.63
N VAL A 65 -6.51 0.22 -24.88
CA VAL A 65 -5.48 0.08 -23.84
C VAL A 65 -4.86 -1.31 -23.93
N SER A 66 -3.54 -1.39 -23.86
CA SER A 66 -2.86 -2.68 -23.85
C SER A 66 -3.03 -3.38 -22.50
N CYS A 67 -3.45 -4.64 -22.53
CA CYS A 67 -3.41 -5.52 -21.35
C CYS A 67 -2.11 -6.33 -21.27
N ALA A 68 -1.18 -6.17 -22.23
CA ALA A 68 0.05 -6.94 -22.27
C ALA A 68 0.98 -6.52 -21.10
N PRO A 69 1.49 -7.47 -20.31
CA PRO A 69 2.44 -7.15 -19.26
C PRO A 69 3.80 -6.74 -19.81
N VAL A 70 4.47 -5.87 -19.05
CA VAL A 70 5.85 -5.47 -19.27
C VAL A 70 6.64 -5.83 -18.01
N LYS A 71 7.54 -6.81 -18.13
CA LYS A 71 8.41 -7.21 -17.01
C LYS A 71 9.33 -6.07 -16.61
N GLY A 72 9.55 -5.91 -15.31
CA GLY A 72 10.35 -4.82 -14.76
C GLY A 72 9.69 -3.44 -14.86
N PHE A 73 8.42 -3.36 -15.27
CA PHE A 73 7.69 -2.09 -15.37
C PHE A 73 7.67 -1.37 -14.03
N SER A 74 7.89 -0.05 -14.03
CA SER A 74 7.78 0.78 -12.83
C SER A 74 7.29 2.17 -13.19
N ILE A 75 6.29 2.67 -12.46
CA ILE A 75 5.73 4.01 -12.64
C ILE A 75 5.25 4.54 -11.29
N ILE A 76 5.29 5.86 -11.10
CA ILE A 76 4.69 6.50 -9.93
C ILE A 76 3.43 7.23 -10.39
N ALA A 77 2.28 6.80 -9.89
CA ALA A 77 1.00 7.45 -10.11
C ALA A 77 0.69 8.41 -8.96
N ASP A 78 0.40 9.67 -9.28
CA ASP A 78 0.00 10.67 -8.29
C ASP A 78 -1.20 10.18 -7.46
N ALA A 79 -1.18 10.42 -6.14
CA ALA A 79 -2.22 9.93 -5.26
C ALA A 79 -3.62 10.47 -5.60
N ARG A 80 -3.72 11.74 -6.05
CA ARG A 80 -5.00 12.35 -6.48
C ARG A 80 -5.51 11.67 -7.74
N PHE A 81 -4.61 11.30 -8.65
CA PHE A 81 -4.96 10.54 -9.84
C PHE A 81 -5.48 9.15 -9.47
N CYS A 82 -4.81 8.44 -8.56
CA CYS A 82 -5.28 7.16 -8.02
C CYS A 82 -6.68 7.28 -7.39
N PHE A 83 -6.94 8.33 -6.61
CA PHE A 83 -8.27 8.58 -6.03
C PHE A 83 -9.32 8.86 -7.09
N ALA A 84 -8.99 9.66 -8.10
CA ALA A 84 -9.91 9.96 -9.19
C ALA A 84 -10.27 8.68 -9.98
N ALA A 85 -9.29 7.82 -10.24
CA ALA A 85 -9.51 6.51 -10.86
C ALA A 85 -10.38 5.61 -9.97
N ALA A 86 -10.08 5.53 -8.67
CA ALA A 86 -10.83 4.72 -7.71
C ALA A 86 -12.29 5.16 -7.56
N LYS A 87 -12.57 6.48 -7.52
CA LYS A 87 -13.95 7.01 -7.45
C LYS A 87 -14.78 6.69 -8.68
N ARG A 88 -14.14 6.45 -9.83
CA ARG A 88 -14.81 6.10 -11.08
C ARG A 88 -15.07 4.60 -11.23
N LEU A 89 -14.40 3.76 -10.45
CA LEU A 89 -14.85 2.38 -10.25
C LEU A 89 -16.21 2.47 -9.56
N GLY A 90 -17.25 1.94 -10.21
CA GLY A 90 -18.62 2.08 -9.74
C GLY A 90 -18.73 1.75 -8.24
N GLY A 91 -19.58 2.49 -7.53
CA GLY A 91 -19.86 2.26 -6.10
C GLY A 91 -20.39 0.85 -5.81
N LYS A 92 -20.90 0.61 -4.60
CA LYS A 92 -21.26 -0.72 -4.03
C LYS A 92 -22.06 -1.70 -4.93
N ASN A 93 -22.67 -1.25 -6.03
CA ASN A 93 -23.46 -2.06 -6.97
C ASN A 93 -22.72 -2.40 -8.29
N ALA A 94 -21.39 -2.29 -8.30
CA ALA A 94 -20.55 -2.54 -9.45
C ALA A 94 -20.38 -4.05 -9.75
N PRO A 95 -20.59 -4.53 -11.00
CA PRO A 95 -20.34 -5.92 -11.40
C PRO A 95 -18.93 -6.41 -11.03
N SER A 96 -18.71 -7.71 -10.91
CA SER A 96 -17.39 -8.30 -10.58
C SER A 96 -16.24 -7.82 -11.49
N LYS A 97 -16.55 -7.45 -12.74
CA LYS A 97 -15.61 -6.85 -13.72
C LYS A 97 -15.21 -5.40 -13.41
N ARG A 98 -15.90 -4.69 -12.52
CA ARG A 98 -15.58 -3.33 -12.04
C ARG A 98 -14.68 -3.32 -10.80
N ARG A 99 -14.09 -4.47 -10.46
CA ARG A 99 -13.17 -4.63 -9.32
C ARG A 99 -11.74 -4.23 -9.65
N TYR A 100 -11.43 -3.85 -10.90
CA TYR A 100 -10.06 -3.61 -11.32
C TYR A 100 -9.90 -2.29 -12.09
N VAL A 101 -8.76 -1.65 -11.90
CA VAL A 101 -8.23 -0.59 -12.76
C VAL A 101 -7.12 -1.19 -13.61
N LEU A 102 -7.22 -1.08 -14.92
CA LEU A 102 -6.13 -1.43 -15.82
C LEU A 102 -5.14 -0.27 -15.88
N LEU A 103 -3.93 -0.48 -15.40
CA LEU A 103 -2.78 0.38 -15.66
C LEU A 103 -2.08 -0.10 -16.95
N ASP A 104 -1.99 0.78 -17.94
CA ASP A 104 -1.34 0.54 -19.23
C ASP A 104 0.19 0.53 -19.07
N GLU A 105 0.77 -0.65 -19.02
CA GLU A 105 2.22 -0.83 -18.87
C GLU A 105 2.99 -0.48 -20.15
N SER A 106 2.29 -0.31 -21.28
CA SER A 106 2.87 0.05 -22.58
C SER A 106 2.81 1.54 -22.90
N ALA A 107 2.26 2.35 -21.99
CA ALA A 107 2.21 3.79 -22.15
C ALA A 107 3.62 4.40 -22.32
N GLU A 108 3.68 5.57 -22.96
CA GLU A 108 4.92 6.31 -23.13
C GLU A 108 5.61 6.56 -21.77
N LYS A 109 6.96 6.55 -21.77
CA LYS A 109 7.73 6.79 -20.55
C LYS A 109 7.31 8.10 -19.89
N GLY A 110 7.08 8.06 -18.57
CA GLY A 110 6.64 9.24 -17.82
C GLY A 110 5.14 9.53 -17.94
N VAL A 111 4.36 8.65 -18.56
CA VAL A 111 2.91 8.76 -18.65
C VAL A 111 2.25 7.63 -17.87
N VAL A 112 1.35 8.00 -16.97
CA VAL A 112 0.45 7.07 -16.28
C VAL A 112 -0.86 7.07 -17.04
N ARG A 113 -1.23 5.92 -17.62
CA ARG A 113 -2.55 5.73 -18.23
C ARG A 113 -3.29 4.62 -17.52
N MET A 114 -4.45 4.97 -16.97
CA MET A 114 -5.33 4.04 -16.28
C MET A 114 -6.67 3.98 -16.99
N ALA A 115 -7.24 2.78 -17.04
CA ALA A 115 -8.53 2.54 -17.62
C ALA A 115 -9.41 1.74 -16.67
N THR A 116 -10.70 2.06 -16.72
CA THR A 116 -11.73 1.38 -15.95
C THR A 116 -12.98 1.26 -16.82
N ASN A 117 -13.81 0.27 -16.55
CA ASN A 117 -15.08 0.10 -17.21
C ASN A 117 -16.19 0.37 -16.21
N ASP A 118 -17.05 1.35 -16.49
CA ASP A 118 -18.18 1.70 -15.63
C ASP A 118 -19.44 0.90 -15.96
N GLY A 119 -19.30 -0.24 -16.65
CA GLY A 119 -20.36 -1.13 -17.12
C GLY A 119 -21.10 -0.65 -18.38
N TYR A 120 -20.88 0.60 -18.82
CA TYR A 120 -21.48 1.17 -20.02
C TYR A 120 -20.41 1.68 -20.99
N ALA A 121 -19.35 2.29 -20.46
CA ALA A 121 -18.24 2.84 -21.21
C ALA A 121 -16.89 2.48 -20.56
N THR A 122 -15.89 2.38 -21.41
CA THR A 122 -14.50 2.41 -20.99
C THR A 122 -14.09 3.85 -20.76
N ILE A 123 -13.61 4.14 -19.54
CA ILE A 123 -13.05 5.44 -19.18
C ILE A 123 -11.54 5.27 -19.16
N ILE A 124 -10.84 6.05 -19.99
CA ILE A 124 -9.39 6.13 -20.02
C ILE A 124 -8.99 7.49 -19.44
N ALA A 125 -8.12 7.46 -18.43
CA ALA A 125 -7.54 8.63 -17.82
C ALA A 125 -6.03 8.59 -18.03
N THR A 126 -5.44 9.74 -18.37
CA THR A 126 -4.00 9.88 -18.58
C THR A 126 -3.49 11.04 -17.74
N ALA A 127 -2.33 10.87 -17.12
CA ALA A 127 -1.64 11.88 -16.33
C ALA A 127 -0.12 11.71 -16.50
N PRO A 128 0.69 12.77 -16.26
CA PRO A 128 2.13 12.61 -16.11
C PRO A 128 2.43 11.75 -14.87
N ALA A 129 3.54 11.00 -14.92
CA ALA A 129 4.09 10.32 -13.75
C ALA A 129 4.49 11.35 -12.69
N ALA A 130 4.35 10.98 -11.41
CA ALA A 130 4.69 11.86 -10.29
C ALA A 130 6.21 12.01 -10.07
N GLY A 131 7.01 11.16 -10.71
CA GLY A 131 8.47 11.22 -10.67
C GLY A 131 9.12 10.06 -11.44
N ASP A 132 10.44 10.12 -11.56
CA ASP A 132 11.24 9.15 -12.34
C ASP A 132 11.84 8.02 -11.48
N SER A 133 11.94 8.22 -10.17
CA SER A 133 12.56 7.27 -9.25
C SER A 133 11.82 7.23 -7.91
N PHE A 134 11.56 6.04 -7.40
CA PHE A 134 11.04 5.81 -6.05
C PHE A 134 12.18 5.34 -5.13
N PRO A 135 12.12 5.60 -3.81
CA PRO A 135 13.11 5.06 -2.88
C PRO A 135 13.22 3.53 -2.96
N ASP A 136 14.42 2.99 -2.74
CA ASP A 136 14.64 1.54 -2.64
C ASP A 136 14.07 1.01 -1.33
N VAL A 137 12.78 0.71 -1.35
CA VAL A 137 12.00 0.19 -0.22
C VAL A 137 12.36 -1.24 0.14
N GLU A 138 12.83 -2.05 -0.81
CA GLU A 138 13.18 -3.45 -0.54
C GLU A 138 14.40 -3.56 0.37
N SER A 139 15.32 -2.59 0.27
CA SER A 139 16.49 -2.52 1.15
C SER A 139 16.15 -2.27 2.62
N ILE A 140 15.00 -1.65 2.90
CA ILE A 140 14.57 -1.29 4.26
C ILE A 140 13.54 -2.27 4.84
N ILE A 141 12.93 -3.14 4.03
CA ILE A 141 12.08 -4.22 4.52
C ILE A 141 12.98 -5.19 5.28
N PRO A 142 12.81 -5.32 6.60
CA PRO A 142 13.70 -6.18 7.34
C PRO A 142 13.48 -7.65 6.99
N LYS A 143 14.59 -8.35 6.75
CA LYS A 143 14.59 -9.80 6.50
C LYS A 143 14.70 -10.51 7.85
N TYR A 144 13.58 -10.99 8.38
CA TYR A 144 13.57 -11.70 9.66
C TYR A 144 13.12 -13.14 9.48
N THR A 145 13.77 -14.05 10.21
CA THR A 145 13.26 -15.40 10.45
C THR A 145 12.40 -15.37 11.72
N VAL A 146 11.18 -15.87 11.59
CA VAL A 146 10.18 -15.86 12.67
C VAL A 146 10.62 -16.79 13.79
N GLY A 147 10.77 -16.24 15.00
CA GLY A 147 11.21 -16.98 16.19
C GLY A 147 12.70 -16.88 16.50
N GLU A 148 13.53 -16.38 15.58
CA GLU A 148 14.97 -16.17 15.81
C GLU A 148 15.29 -14.67 16.01
N ASP A 149 14.85 -13.83 15.07
CA ASP A 149 15.29 -12.43 14.98
C ASP A 149 14.31 -11.41 15.57
N ALA A 150 13.06 -11.82 15.83
CA ALA A 150 12.00 -10.91 16.25
C ALA A 150 11.00 -11.57 17.21
N ASN A 151 10.41 -10.74 18.08
CA ASN A 151 9.26 -11.15 18.87
C ASN A 151 8.04 -11.26 17.96
N VAL A 152 7.26 -12.33 18.09
CA VAL A 152 6.07 -12.55 17.27
C VAL A 152 4.83 -12.41 18.14
N ILE A 153 3.91 -11.54 17.73
CA ILE A 153 2.61 -11.38 18.38
C ILE A 153 1.52 -11.68 17.36
N GLY A 154 0.71 -12.69 17.67
CA GLY A 154 -0.55 -12.93 16.97
C GLY A 154 -1.63 -12.02 17.53
N LEU A 155 -2.30 -11.26 16.67
CA LEU A 155 -3.36 -10.33 17.07
C LEU A 155 -4.59 -10.55 16.20
N TYR A 156 -5.77 -10.42 16.80
CA TYR A 156 -7.01 -10.26 16.06
C TYR A 156 -7.08 -8.82 15.53
N PRO A 157 -7.13 -8.60 14.21
CA PRO A 157 -7.07 -7.27 13.61
C PRO A 157 -8.11 -6.31 14.15
N GLU A 158 -9.33 -6.80 14.36
CA GLU A 158 -10.46 -5.99 14.77
C GLU A 158 -10.27 -5.50 16.20
N VAL A 159 -9.75 -6.36 17.08
CA VAL A 159 -9.44 -6.03 18.47
C VAL A 159 -8.30 -5.03 18.54
N PHE A 160 -7.24 -5.25 17.77
CA PHE A 160 -6.08 -4.35 17.74
C PHE A 160 -6.45 -2.97 17.17
N ALA A 161 -7.16 -2.93 16.05
CA ALA A 161 -7.65 -1.69 15.45
C ALA A 161 -8.57 -0.92 16.39
N GLY A 162 -9.49 -1.61 17.07
CA GLY A 162 -10.36 -1.01 18.08
C GLY A 162 -9.57 -0.40 19.24
N ALA A 163 -8.59 -1.14 19.79
CA ALA A 163 -7.74 -0.65 20.88
C ALA A 163 -6.90 0.58 20.45
N MET A 164 -6.31 0.55 19.25
CA MET A 164 -5.55 1.69 18.72
C MET A 164 -6.43 2.91 18.49
N SER A 165 -7.69 2.74 18.05
CA SER A 165 -8.64 3.85 17.86
C SER A 165 -8.92 4.57 19.18
N VAL A 166 -9.17 3.82 20.25
CA VAL A 166 -9.42 4.39 21.59
C VAL A 166 -8.20 5.17 22.09
N LEU A 167 -7.00 4.63 21.87
CA LEU A 167 -5.76 5.31 22.25
C LEU A 167 -5.49 6.56 21.40
N ALA A 168 -5.78 6.51 20.10
CA ALA A 168 -5.65 7.66 19.20
C ALA A 168 -6.58 8.80 19.63
N GLU A 169 -7.83 8.51 19.95
CA GLU A 169 -8.78 9.51 20.48
C GLU A 169 -8.27 10.15 21.78
N ALA A 170 -7.70 9.33 22.68
CA ALA A 170 -7.11 9.83 23.92
C ALA A 170 -5.90 10.75 23.67
N VAL A 171 -5.03 10.41 22.71
CA VAL A 171 -3.86 11.21 22.35
C VAL A 171 -4.24 12.51 21.61
N GLU A 172 -5.20 12.48 20.69
CA GLU A 172 -5.66 13.69 20.00
C GLU A 172 -6.21 14.74 20.98
N SER A 173 -6.80 14.29 22.09
CA SER A 173 -7.31 15.17 23.14
C SER A 173 -6.22 15.93 23.91
N THR A 174 -4.96 15.45 23.90
CA THR A 174 -3.86 16.02 24.70
C THR A 174 -2.96 16.99 23.93
N LYS A 175 -3.08 17.09 22.59
CA LYS A 175 -2.33 18.02 21.70
C LYS A 175 -0.80 18.02 21.86
N ILE A 176 -0.22 16.93 22.34
CA ILE A 176 1.22 16.71 22.40
C ILE A 176 1.56 15.63 21.37
N ASP A 177 2.70 15.72 20.68
CA ASP A 177 3.23 14.63 19.87
C ASP A 177 3.52 13.42 20.78
N GLN A 178 2.53 12.53 20.91
CA GLN A 178 2.60 11.32 21.74
C GLN A 178 2.55 10.08 20.86
N GLY A 179 3.34 9.07 21.24
CA GLY A 179 3.31 7.74 20.65
C GLY A 179 2.62 6.75 21.59
N VAL A 180 2.13 5.64 21.03
CA VAL A 180 1.66 4.49 21.82
C VAL A 180 2.86 3.59 22.13
N CYS A 181 3.11 3.33 23.42
CA CYS A 181 4.10 2.34 23.83
C CYS A 181 3.49 0.95 23.82
N LEU A 182 3.96 0.08 22.93
CA LEU A 182 3.60 -1.34 22.93
C LEU A 182 4.58 -2.10 23.84
N ILE A 183 4.10 -2.54 25.00
CA ILE A 183 4.89 -3.35 25.93
C ILE A 183 4.78 -4.81 25.51
N VAL A 184 5.90 -5.37 25.06
CA VAL A 184 6.01 -6.80 24.73
C VAL A 184 6.73 -7.52 25.87
N PRO A 185 6.20 -8.65 26.38
CA PRO A 185 6.77 -9.33 27.55
C PRO A 185 8.15 -9.97 27.30
N ASN A 186 8.57 -10.14 26.05
CA ASN A 186 9.88 -10.65 25.66
C ASN A 186 10.85 -9.50 25.25
N ASP A 187 12.13 -9.83 25.06
CA ASP A 187 13.25 -8.95 24.73
C ASP A 187 12.85 -7.60 24.09
N ARG A 188 12.93 -6.52 24.89
CA ARG A 188 12.51 -5.16 24.53
C ARG A 188 13.37 -4.52 23.43
N THR A 189 14.50 -5.12 23.10
CA THR A 189 15.43 -4.61 22.08
C THR A 189 15.17 -5.19 20.70
N LYS A 190 14.32 -6.24 20.61
CA LYS A 190 14.01 -6.90 19.34
C LYS A 190 12.80 -6.26 18.65
N PRO A 191 12.82 -6.19 17.31
CA PRO A 191 11.64 -5.89 16.50
C PRO A 191 10.46 -6.78 16.83
N VAL A 192 9.25 -6.23 16.66
CA VAL A 192 8.00 -6.93 16.89
C VAL A 192 7.33 -7.20 15.55
N LEU A 193 7.21 -8.47 15.21
CA LEU A 193 6.42 -8.96 14.09
C LEU A 193 4.98 -9.19 14.55
N MET A 194 4.08 -8.39 14.01
CA MET A 194 2.64 -8.53 14.20
C MET A 194 2.07 -9.25 12.98
N ARG A 195 1.44 -10.40 13.20
CA ARG A 195 0.84 -11.19 12.14
C ARG A 195 -0.67 -11.18 12.26
N THR A 196 -1.33 -10.91 11.14
CA THR A 196 -2.76 -11.13 10.97
C THR A 196 -3.01 -12.12 9.83
N LYS A 197 -4.01 -12.98 10.04
CA LYS A 197 -4.57 -13.84 9.02
C LYS A 197 -6.09 -13.66 9.01
N GLY A 198 -6.61 -13.08 7.92
CA GLY A 198 -8.03 -13.10 7.58
C GLY A 198 -8.32 -14.18 6.53
N GLU A 199 -9.60 -14.34 6.16
CA GLU A 199 -10.01 -15.28 5.10
C GLU A 199 -9.42 -14.91 3.73
N GLU A 200 -9.26 -13.61 3.45
CA GLU A 200 -8.82 -13.11 2.12
C GLU A 200 -7.44 -12.45 2.11
N ALA A 201 -6.79 -12.28 3.27
CA ALA A 201 -5.52 -11.56 3.35
C ALA A 201 -4.62 -12.03 4.51
N CYS A 202 -3.32 -12.07 4.25
CA CYS A 202 -2.28 -12.19 5.27
C CYS A 202 -1.56 -10.84 5.38
N GLY A 203 -1.45 -10.31 6.59
CA GLY A 203 -0.76 -9.05 6.86
C GLY A 203 0.38 -9.26 7.85
N ILE A 204 1.52 -8.65 7.57
CA ILE A 204 2.64 -8.56 8.50
C ILE A 204 2.90 -7.08 8.75
N ALA A 205 2.75 -6.65 9.99
CA ALA A 205 3.23 -5.35 10.43
C ALA A 205 4.51 -5.56 11.25
N VAL A 206 5.47 -4.65 11.08
CA VAL A 206 6.73 -4.67 11.81
C VAL A 206 6.81 -3.38 12.62
N ALA A 207 6.81 -3.51 13.95
CA ALA A 207 7.12 -2.39 14.83
C ALA A 207 8.59 -2.44 15.20
N MET A 208 9.34 -1.42 14.78
CA MET A 208 10.75 -1.27 15.13
C MET A 208 10.88 -0.69 16.55
N PRO A 209 11.82 -1.18 17.36
CA PRO A 209 12.05 -0.63 18.69
C PRO A 209 12.60 0.78 18.55
N CYS A 210 11.91 1.76 19.14
CA CYS A 210 12.46 3.10 19.29
C CYS A 210 13.38 3.10 20.52
N LYS A 211 14.65 3.49 20.37
CA LYS A 211 15.45 3.95 21.50
C LYS A 211 14.87 5.30 21.92
N ILE A 212 13.92 5.28 22.84
CA ILE A 212 13.53 6.50 23.54
C ILE A 212 14.66 6.76 24.51
N ASP A 213 15.48 7.78 24.24
CA ASP A 213 16.45 8.29 25.21
C ASP A 213 15.67 8.76 26.43
N GLY A 214 15.65 7.92 27.47
CA GLY A 214 14.86 8.14 28.67
C GLY A 214 14.42 6.82 29.27
N GLU A 215 15.26 6.25 30.12
CA GLU A 215 14.81 5.30 31.14
C GLU A 215 13.73 5.98 32.00
N VAL A 216 12.47 5.82 31.61
CA VAL A 216 11.36 5.98 32.53
C VAL A 216 10.75 4.60 32.64
N GLU A 217 11.05 3.91 33.74
CA GLU A 217 10.30 2.72 34.14
C GLU A 217 8.81 3.07 34.09
N CYS A 218 8.06 2.51 33.14
CA CYS A 218 6.61 2.41 33.28
C CYS A 218 6.36 1.48 34.48
N ARG A 219 6.17 2.06 35.66
CA ARG A 219 5.64 1.40 36.85
C ARG A 219 4.12 1.34 36.81
#